data_AF-A0A8I2AB72-F1
#
_entry.id   AF-A0A8I2AB72-F1
#
_cell.length_a   1.000
_cell.length_b   1.000
_cell.length_c   1.000
_cell.angle_alpha   90.00
_cell.angle_beta   90.00
_cell.angle_gamma   90.00
#
_symmetry.space_group_name_H-M   'P 1'
#
loop_
_entity.id
_entity.type
_entity.pdbx_description
1 polymer ?
#
loop_
_entity_poly.entity_id
_entity_poly.type
_entity_poly.pdbx_seq_one_letter_code
_entity_poly.pdbx_strand_id
1 'polypeptide(L)'
;MSVSGETEEFVDIQPEKPREKKGYRFKDFLSGRILTHENVSSQLPYILFLVLLAVIYIGNSYRNNQLLRNEQKIKNEVKNLRAESITTAAKYMSVSRQSEVVKLVEIKGLGLEESTIPPKKID
;
A
#
# COMPACT_ATOMS: atom_id res chain seq x y z
N MET A 1 -24.04 16.65 -81.96
CA MET A 1 -22.70 16.83 -81.38
C MET A 1 -22.87 17.56 -80.07
N SER A 2 -22.19 17.11 -79.01
CA SER A 2 -21.93 17.83 -77.74
C SER A 2 -23.12 17.90 -76.75
N VAL A 3 -23.27 16.98 -75.77
CA VAL A 3 -22.50 16.72 -74.52
C VAL A 3 -22.98 17.55 -73.34
N SER A 4 -23.57 16.84 -72.37
CA SER A 4 -23.35 16.85 -70.91
C SER A 4 -23.46 18.14 -70.10
N GLY A 5 -24.13 18.00 -68.96
CA GLY A 5 -23.75 18.74 -67.75
C GLY A 5 -24.94 19.09 -66.88
N GLU A 6 -25.38 18.14 -66.05
CA GLU A 6 -26.04 18.46 -64.78
C GLU A 6 -25.12 19.44 -64.04
N THR A 7 -25.54 20.70 -63.89
CA THR A 7 -24.86 21.62 -62.99
C THR A 7 -25.28 21.25 -61.58
N GLU A 8 -24.45 20.44 -60.94
CA GLU A 8 -24.47 20.23 -59.50
C GLU A 8 -24.54 21.59 -58.79
N GLU A 9 -25.59 21.80 -58.01
CA GLU A 9 -25.68 22.93 -57.09
C GLU A 9 -24.47 22.86 -56.15
N PHE A 10 -23.60 23.86 -56.25
CA PHE A 10 -22.57 24.13 -55.28
C PHE A 10 -23.22 24.38 -53.92
N VAL A 11 -23.24 23.35 -53.07
CA VAL A 11 -23.40 23.51 -51.64
C VAL A 11 -22.19 24.30 -51.16
N ASP A 12 -22.39 25.57 -50.85
CA ASP A 12 -21.37 26.43 -50.24
C ASP A 12 -20.96 25.82 -48.89
N ILE A 13 -19.76 25.23 -48.86
CA ILE A 13 -19.19 24.60 -47.67
C ILE A 13 -18.77 25.73 -46.73
N GLN A 14 -19.70 26.17 -45.87
CA GLN A 14 -19.35 27.02 -44.75
C GLN A 14 -18.29 26.32 -43.87
N PRO A 15 -17.14 26.96 -43.57
CA PRO A 15 -16.12 26.32 -42.76
C PRO A 15 -16.66 26.06 -41.35
N GLU A 16 -16.79 24.78 -40.97
CA GLU A 16 -17.20 24.36 -39.63
C GLU A 16 -16.14 24.87 -38.62
N LYS A 17 -16.50 25.87 -37.82
CA LYS A 17 -15.64 26.37 -36.73
C LYS A 17 -15.33 25.21 -35.77
N PRO A 18 -14.07 24.98 -35.39
CA PRO A 18 -13.71 23.87 -34.52
C PRO A 18 -14.43 24.03 -33.18
N ARG A 19 -15.20 23.00 -32.80
CA ARG A 19 -15.95 22.96 -31.54
C ARG A 19 -14.96 23.03 -30.38
N GLU A 20 -14.86 24.21 -29.77
CA GLU A 20 -14.03 24.41 -28.59
C GLU A 20 -14.53 23.51 -27.45
N LYS A 21 -13.65 22.59 -27.05
CA LYS A 21 -13.92 21.64 -25.98
C LYS A 21 -14.19 22.43 -24.69
N LYS A 22 -15.29 22.09 -24.02
CA LYS A 22 -15.78 22.69 -22.75
C LYS A 22 -14.79 22.51 -21.57
N GLY A 23 -13.61 23.12 -21.67
CA GLY A 23 -12.61 23.22 -20.60
C GLY A 23 -12.79 24.46 -19.72
N TYR A 24 -13.82 25.27 -19.98
CA TYR A 24 -14.01 26.57 -19.35
C TYR A 24 -14.35 26.49 -17.87
N ARG A 25 -14.98 25.42 -17.36
CA ARG A 25 -15.42 25.39 -15.95
C ARG A 25 -14.25 25.49 -14.97
N PHE A 26 -13.23 24.62 -15.05
CA PHE A 26 -12.08 24.70 -14.14
C PHE A 26 -11.22 25.94 -14.36
N LYS A 27 -11.06 26.39 -15.62
CA LYS A 27 -10.32 27.63 -15.93
C LYS A 27 -11.05 28.88 -15.45
N ASP A 28 -12.38 28.90 -15.51
CA ASP A 28 -13.23 29.98 -15.01
C ASP A 28 -13.28 30.01 -13.48
N PHE A 29 -13.15 28.84 -12.83
CA PHE A 29 -12.96 28.74 -11.38
C PHE A 29 -11.58 29.24 -10.95
N LEU A 30 -10.49 28.91 -11.67
CA LEU A 30 -9.15 29.42 -11.38
C LEU A 30 -8.94 30.88 -11.78
N SER A 31 -9.62 31.37 -12.83
CA SER A 31 -9.43 32.74 -13.37
C SER A 31 -10.05 33.84 -12.52
N GLY A 32 -10.66 33.49 -11.38
CA GLY A 32 -11.13 34.48 -10.42
C GLY A 32 -12.55 34.98 -10.63
N ARG A 33 -13.27 34.51 -11.67
CA ARG A 33 -14.66 34.95 -11.91
C ARG A 33 -15.60 34.62 -10.74
N ILE A 34 -15.34 33.52 -10.03
CA ILE A 34 -16.05 33.15 -8.79
C ILE A 34 -15.65 34.04 -7.59
N LEU A 35 -14.43 34.58 -7.58
CA LEU A 35 -13.93 35.47 -6.53
C LEU A 35 -14.46 36.90 -6.65
N THR A 36 -14.86 37.31 -7.87
CA THR A 36 -15.48 38.62 -8.14
C THR A 36 -16.95 38.69 -7.70
N HIS A 37 -17.56 37.57 -7.32
CA HIS A 37 -18.89 37.61 -6.69
C HIS A 37 -18.80 38.32 -5.33
N GLU A 38 -19.58 39.37 -5.17
CA GLU A 38 -19.69 40.25 -3.97
C GLU A 38 -19.77 39.45 -2.65
N ASN A 39 -20.49 38.33 -2.63
CA ASN A 39 -20.62 37.45 -1.46
C ASN A 39 -19.37 36.60 -1.16
N VAL A 40 -18.60 36.24 -2.18
CA VAL A 40 -17.39 35.40 -2.06
C VAL A 40 -16.17 36.28 -1.74
N SER A 41 -16.12 37.49 -2.29
CA SER A 41 -15.06 38.47 -2.02
C SER A 41 -15.00 38.88 -0.54
N SER A 42 -16.15 39.03 0.11
CA SER A 42 -16.22 39.31 1.55
C SER A 42 -15.75 38.13 2.43
N GLN A 43 -15.97 36.89 1.98
CA GLN A 43 -15.65 35.66 2.73
C GLN A 43 -14.32 35.02 2.32
N LEU A 44 -13.56 35.65 1.43
CA LEU A 44 -12.21 35.25 1.01
C LEU A 44 -11.27 34.86 2.17
N PRO A 45 -11.12 35.65 3.25
CA PRO A 45 -10.24 35.29 4.36
C PRO A 45 -10.67 33.99 5.06
N TYR A 46 -11.97 33.70 5.12
CA TYR A 46 -12.50 32.47 5.70
C TYR A 46 -12.22 31.24 4.82
N ILE A 47 -12.36 31.38 3.50
CA ILE A 47 -12.00 30.32 2.55
C ILE A 47 -10.51 30.00 2.64
N LEU A 48 -9.66 31.03 2.72
CA LEU A 48 -8.22 30.89 2.86
C LEU A 48 -7.87 30.16 4.17
N PHE A 49 -8.57 30.47 5.26
CA PHE A 49 -8.44 29.75 6.52
C PHE A 49 -8.80 28.26 6.41
N LEU A 50 -9.88 27.91 5.69
CA LEU A 50 -10.25 26.51 5.44
C LEU A 50 -9.22 25.78 4.58
N VAL A 51 -8.67 26.43 3.55
CA VAL A 51 -7.60 25.87 2.72
C VAL A 51 -6.35 25.62 3.57
N LEU A 52 -5.99 26.56 4.45
CA LEU A 52 -4.88 26.40 5.38
C LEU A 52 -5.11 25.20 6.31
N LEU A 53 -6.31 25.05 6.87
CA LEU A 53 -6.70 23.87 7.66
C LEU A 53 -6.58 22.57 6.86
N ALA A 54 -6.99 22.57 5.58
CA ALA A 54 -6.86 21.42 4.70
C ALA A 54 -5.38 21.05 4.45
N VAL A 55 -4.50 22.04 4.27
CA VAL A 55 -3.05 21.80 4.14
C VAL A 55 -2.47 21.21 5.41
N ILE A 56 -2.82 21.75 6.58
CA ILE A 56 -2.41 21.20 7.88
C ILE A 56 -2.91 19.76 8.05
N TYR A 57 -4.16 19.49 7.67
CA TYR A 57 -4.77 18.17 7.74
C TYR A 57 -4.03 17.14 6.85
N ILE A 58 -3.73 17.51 5.61
CA ILE A 58 -2.97 16.65 4.69
C ILE A 58 -1.56 16.40 5.26
N GLY A 59 -0.90 17.43 5.77
CA GLY A 59 0.42 17.29 6.41
C GLY A 59 0.39 16.36 7.63
N ASN A 60 -0.66 16.43 8.45
CA ASN A 60 -0.83 15.56 9.61
C ASN A 60 -1.11 14.10 9.18
N SER A 61 -1.96 13.91 8.18
CA SER A 61 -2.26 12.59 7.60
C SER A 61 -1.01 11.89 7.05
N TYR A 62 -0.09 12.64 6.43
CA TYR A 62 1.17 12.09 5.95
C TYR A 62 2.04 11.49 7.08
N ARG A 63 2.01 12.11 8.28
CA ARG A 63 2.73 11.58 9.45
C ARG A 63 2.13 10.26 9.94
N ASN A 64 0.81 10.10 9.87
CA ASN A 64 0.13 8.84 10.21
C ASN A 64 0.53 7.70 9.27
N ASN A 65 0.70 7.98 7.97
CA ASN A 65 1.12 6.96 7.00
C ASN A 65 2.52 6.39 7.29
N GLN A 66 3.44 7.24 7.78
CA GLN A 66 4.78 6.82 8.14
C GLN A 66 4.79 6.00 9.45
N LEU A 67 3.98 6.38 10.44
CA LEU A 67 3.82 5.60 11.67
C LEU A 67 3.25 4.21 11.37
N LEU A 68 2.27 4.10 10.48
CA LEU A 68 1.64 2.83 10.14
C LEU A 68 2.64 1.81 9.58
N ARG A 69 3.60 2.26 8.76
CA ARG A 69 4.67 1.40 8.20
C ARG A 69 5.63 0.92 9.28
N ASN A 70 6.02 1.79 10.20
CA ASN A 70 6.92 1.44 11.29
C ASN A 70 6.24 0.48 12.28
N GLU A 71 4.97 0.69 12.57
CA GLU A 71 4.19 -0.19 13.43
C GLU A 71 4.08 -1.61 12.84
N GLN A 72 3.85 -1.72 11.53
CA GLN A 72 3.87 -3.01 10.83
C GLN A 72 5.24 -3.70 10.91
N LYS A 73 6.33 -2.94 10.76
CA LYS A 73 7.69 -3.49 10.88
C LYS A 73 7.95 -4.07 12.28
N ILE A 74 7.65 -3.30 13.33
CA ILE A 74 7.83 -3.72 14.73
C ILE A 74 6.97 -4.96 15.03
N LYS A 75 5.72 -4.99 14.59
CA LYS A 75 4.83 -6.16 14.75
C LYS A 75 5.38 -7.41 14.05
N ASN A 76 5.93 -7.27 12.85
CA ASN A 76 6.56 -8.38 12.13
C ASN A 76 7.83 -8.87 12.83
N GLU A 77 8.62 -7.97 13.41
CA GLU A 77 9.85 -8.31 14.13
C GLU A 77 9.55 -9.12 15.40
N VAL A 78 8.53 -8.72 16.17
CA VAL A 78 8.05 -9.51 17.33
C VAL A 78 7.56 -10.90 16.89
N LYS A 79 6.84 -10.97 15.76
CA LYS A 79 6.35 -12.25 15.22
C LYS A 79 7.50 -13.16 14.80
N ASN A 80 8.52 -12.61 14.14
CA ASN A 80 9.71 -13.36 13.74
C ASN A 80 10.49 -13.86 14.95
N LEU A 81 10.73 -13.02 15.96
CA LEU A 81 11.43 -13.44 17.18
C LEU A 81 10.71 -14.57 17.91
N ARG A 82 9.37 -14.51 18.00
CA ARG A 82 8.58 -15.61 18.57
C ARG A 82 8.72 -16.89 17.73
N ALA A 83 8.61 -16.79 16.42
CA ALA A 83 8.78 -17.95 15.54
C ALA A 83 10.18 -18.57 15.67
N GLU A 84 11.22 -17.73 15.77
CA GLU A 84 12.60 -18.15 15.98
C GLU A 84 12.80 -18.85 17.32
N SER A 85 12.22 -18.34 18.40
CA SER A 85 12.29 -19.00 19.72
C SER A 85 11.62 -20.38 19.71
N ILE A 86 10.47 -20.51 19.06
CA ILE A 86 9.73 -21.77 18.93
C ILE A 86 10.53 -22.75 18.08
N THR A 87 11.07 -22.28 16.95
CA THR A 87 11.87 -23.10 16.04
C THR A 87 13.16 -23.57 16.72
N THR A 88 13.83 -22.70 17.47
CA THR A 88 15.05 -23.03 18.21
C THR A 88 14.75 -24.04 19.32
N ALA A 89 13.68 -23.84 20.09
CA ALA A 89 13.24 -24.79 21.10
C ALA A 89 12.85 -26.15 20.47
N ALA A 90 12.15 -26.14 19.34
CA ALA A 90 11.79 -27.35 18.60
C ALA A 90 13.03 -28.09 18.06
N LYS A 91 14.03 -27.36 17.56
CA LYS A 91 15.31 -27.93 17.13
C LYS A 91 16.05 -28.57 18.31
N TYR A 92 16.11 -27.88 19.44
CA TYR A 92 16.68 -28.43 20.67
C TYR A 92 15.96 -29.70 21.11
N MET A 93 14.63 -29.67 21.18
CA MET A 93 13.80 -30.84 21.52
C MET A 93 13.99 -32.00 20.56
N SER A 94 14.13 -31.72 19.26
CA SER A 94 14.39 -32.75 18.24
C SER A 94 15.73 -33.42 18.49
N VAL A 95 16.79 -32.66 18.74
CA VAL A 95 18.13 -33.19 18.99
C VAL A 95 18.21 -33.91 20.35
N SER A 96 17.52 -33.40 21.37
CA SER A 96 17.47 -34.03 22.69
C SER A 96 16.52 -35.23 22.78
N ARG A 97 15.78 -35.53 21.71
CA ARG A 97 14.84 -36.66 21.68
C ARG A 97 15.63 -37.96 21.81
N GLN A 98 15.20 -38.85 22.71
CA GLN A 98 15.88 -40.13 22.99
C GLN A 98 16.21 -40.91 21.71
N SER A 99 15.27 -41.00 20.76
CA SER A 99 15.49 -41.68 19.47
C SER A 99 16.60 -41.06 18.61
N GLU A 100 16.73 -39.73 18.61
CA GLU A 100 17.80 -39.02 17.89
C GLU A 100 19.14 -39.18 18.62
N VAL A 101 19.14 -39.12 19.95
CA VAL A 101 20.35 -39.34 20.77
C VAL A 101 20.89 -40.76 20.58
N VAL A 102 20.03 -41.78 20.61
CA VAL A 102 20.42 -43.18 20.36
C VAL A 102 21.03 -43.33 18.97
N LYS A 103 20.39 -42.76 17.94
CA LYS A 103 20.91 -42.76 16.57
C LYS A 103 22.27 -42.06 16.44
N LEU A 104 22.44 -40.92 17.13
CA LEU A 104 23.71 -40.18 17.14
C LEU A 104 24.83 -40.94 17.86
N VAL A 105 24.49 -41.68 18.93
CA VAL A 105 25.42 -42.54 19.68
C VAL A 105 25.89 -43.72 18.84
N GLU A 106 24.98 -44.34 18.09
CA GLU A 106 25.28 -45.44 17.15
C GLU A 106 26.20 -44.98 16.03
N ILE A 107 25.88 -43.86 15.36
CA ILE A 107 26.70 -43.29 14.27
C ILE A 107 28.10 -42.91 14.77
N LYS A 108 28.21 -42.39 16.01
CA LYS A 108 29.50 -42.02 16.60
C LYS A 108 30.28 -43.20 17.17
N GLY A 109 29.75 -44.42 17.12
CA GLY A 109 30.43 -45.63 17.58
C GLY A 109 30.72 -45.64 19.08
N LEU A 110 29.90 -44.94 19.88
CA LEU A 110 30.16 -44.76 21.31
C LEU A 110 29.84 -46.00 22.16
N GLY A 111 29.23 -47.04 21.58
CA GLY A 111 28.97 -48.33 22.25
C GLY A 111 28.01 -48.24 23.44
N LEU A 112 27.20 -47.18 23.53
CA LEU A 112 26.22 -46.99 24.60
C LEU A 112 24.87 -47.53 24.15
N GLU A 113 24.25 -48.39 24.96
CA GLU A 113 22.91 -48.95 24.72
C GLU A 113 21.88 -48.31 25.65
N GLU A 114 20.64 -48.19 25.18
CA GLU A 114 19.55 -47.61 25.97
C GLU A 114 19.16 -48.57 27.12
N SER A 115 19.10 -48.04 28.35
CA SER A 115 18.67 -48.81 29.50
C SER A 115 17.16 -49.06 29.44
N THR A 116 16.77 -50.28 29.08
CA THR A 116 15.38 -50.74 29.00
C THR A 116 14.79 -51.12 30.37
N ILE A 117 15.61 -51.05 31.43
CA ILE A 117 15.24 -51.46 32.77
C ILE A 117 15.01 -50.20 33.62
N PRO A 118 13.80 -49.98 34.18
CA PRO A 118 13.53 -48.81 35.00
C PRO A 118 14.38 -48.84 36.29
N PRO A 119 14.92 -47.69 36.74
CA PRO A 119 15.77 -47.62 37.93
C PRO A 119 14.97 -47.97 39.19
N LYS A 120 15.53 -48.82 40.04
CA LYS A 120 14.95 -49.13 41.36
C LYS A 120 15.46 -48.12 42.39
N LYS A 121 14.53 -47.58 43.16
CA LYS A 121 14.86 -46.73 44.32
C LYS A 121 15.58 -47.59 45.35
N ILE A 122 16.72 -47.12 45.84
CA ILE A 122 17.45 -47.74 46.95
C ILE A 122 16.94 -47.03 48.20
N ASP A 123 16.21 -47.75 49.06
CA ASP A 123 15.84 -47.29 50.40
C ASP A 123 17.01 -47.50 51.38
#